data_AF-A0A4Y1S1Y9-F1
#
_entry.id   AF-A0A4Y1S1Y9-F1
#
_cell.length_a   1.000
_cell.length_b   1.000
_cell.length_c   1.000
_cell.angle_alpha   90.00
_cell.angle_beta   90.00
_cell.angle_gamma   90.00
#
_symmetry.space_group_name_H-M   'P 1'
#
loop_
_entity.id
_entity.type
_entity.pdbx_description
1 polymer ?
#
loop_
_entity_poly.entity_id
_entity_poly.type
_entity_poly.pdbx_seq_one_letter_code
_entity_poly.pdbx_strand_id
1 'polypeptide(L)'
;MVLFAEGVVAFLLLVKIGPLRELVIKSLDQLKMGKGPATVKTIACTMSVILLSSFISIVKIQNKGVKLGTMSPMDQVLWRTHLLEASLMGFTLFLGFIIDRMHHYLSKLIGLRSNVGASKEEVDRLQKETMQLKEKEDKSSQEIKQLQEKISTLSEDLKKLKLECKEKDKNIETAEAHVAALQKQAADLLLEYDRLLEDNQNLQTQSLATSSHFLAMA
;
A
#
# COMPACT_ATOMS: atom_id res chain seq x y z
N MET A 1 9.34 -2.52 56.45
CA MET A 1 8.48 -1.94 55.39
C MET A 1 9.19 -1.85 54.05
N VAL A 2 10.41 -1.30 53.96
CA VAL A 2 11.17 -1.18 52.69
C VAL A 2 11.38 -2.54 51.99
N LEU A 3 11.79 -3.57 52.71
CA LEU A 3 11.93 -4.93 52.16
C LEU A 3 10.62 -5.53 51.62
N PHE A 4 9.49 -5.18 52.24
CA PHE A 4 8.18 -5.65 51.78
C PHE A 4 7.79 -4.93 50.48
N ALA A 5 8.04 -3.62 50.40
CA ALA A 5 7.82 -2.86 49.17
C ALA A 5 8.74 -3.35 48.03
N GLU A 6 10.03 -3.57 48.30
CA GLU A 6 10.98 -4.13 47.33
C GLU A 6 10.59 -5.55 46.92
N GLY A 7 10.16 -6.38 47.86
CA GLY A 7 9.65 -7.72 47.61
C GLY A 7 8.40 -7.72 46.73
N VAL A 8 7.46 -6.80 46.96
CA VAL A 8 6.25 -6.64 46.14
C VAL A 8 6.62 -6.19 44.72
N VAL A 9 7.56 -5.26 44.56
CA VAL A 9 8.04 -4.81 43.24
C VAL A 9 8.75 -5.95 42.50
N ALA A 10 9.63 -6.70 43.17
CA ALA A 10 10.30 -7.87 42.60
C ALA A 10 9.28 -8.96 42.21
N PHE A 11 8.26 -9.18 43.03
CA PHE A 11 7.18 -10.11 42.76
C PHE A 11 6.34 -9.69 41.56
N LEU A 12 5.96 -8.41 41.46
CA LEU A 12 5.25 -7.85 40.30
C LEU A 12 6.06 -7.97 39.01
N LEU A 13 7.39 -7.86 39.08
CA LEU A 13 8.29 -8.07 37.94
C LEU A 13 8.42 -9.55 37.55
N LEU A 14 8.31 -10.47 38.50
CA LEU A 14 8.36 -11.92 38.30
C LEU A 14 7.03 -12.47 37.75
N VAL A 15 5.91 -11.88 38.19
CA VAL A 15 4.57 -12.22 37.71
C VAL A 15 4.50 -11.89 36.22
N LYS A 16 4.28 -12.95 35.43
CA LYS A 16 4.35 -12.96 33.96
C LYS A 16 3.12 -12.31 33.31
N ILE A 17 2.61 -11.23 33.88
CA ILE A 17 1.45 -10.48 33.41
C ILE A 17 1.97 -9.26 32.67
N GLY A 18 1.97 -9.33 31.34
CA GLY A 18 2.42 -8.27 30.43
C GLY A 18 2.00 -6.85 30.84
N PRO A 19 0.72 -6.57 31.13
CA PRO A 19 0.26 -5.21 31.45
C PRO A 19 0.73 -4.69 32.82
N LEU A 20 0.92 -5.56 33.82
CA LEU A 20 1.40 -5.13 35.14
C LEU A 20 2.89 -4.77 35.11
N ARG A 21 3.67 -5.53 34.34
CA ARG A 21 5.10 -5.25 34.09
C ARG A 21 5.27 -3.87 33.45
N GLU A 22 4.43 -3.54 32.49
CA GLU A 22 4.42 -2.24 31.82
C GLU A 22 4.00 -1.10 32.76
N LEU A 23 3.02 -1.34 33.64
CA LEU A 23 2.59 -0.36 34.64
C LEU A 23 3.69 -0.06 35.67
N VAL A 24 4.33 -1.09 36.23
CA VAL A 24 5.45 -0.94 37.19
C VAL A 24 6.60 -0.19 36.55
N ILE A 25 6.92 -0.48 35.28
CA ILE A 25 7.97 0.22 34.55
C ILE A 25 7.58 1.66 34.32
N LYS A 26 6.34 1.97 33.89
CA LYS A 26 5.89 3.35 33.66
C LYS A 26 5.90 4.18 34.94
N SER A 27 5.55 3.58 36.08
CA SER A 27 5.68 4.22 37.39
C SER A 27 7.13 4.43 37.81
N LEU A 28 8.02 3.47 37.52
CA LEU A 28 9.46 3.60 37.82
C LEU A 28 10.16 4.58 36.87
N ASP A 29 9.73 4.62 35.61
CA ASP A 29 10.23 5.53 34.58
C ASP A 29 9.79 6.96 34.89
N GLN A 30 8.58 7.20 35.38
CA GLN A 30 8.18 8.51 35.91
C GLN A 30 9.07 8.97 37.07
N LEU A 31 9.50 8.04 37.93
CA LEU A 31 10.40 8.35 39.05
C LEU A 31 11.85 8.59 38.58
N LYS A 32 12.28 7.96 37.47
CA LYS A 32 13.67 7.95 36.98
C LYS A 32 13.93 8.92 35.81
N MET A 33 12.93 9.23 34.99
CA MET A 33 13.00 10.12 33.80
C MET A 33 13.07 11.61 34.14
N GLY A 34 12.89 12.02 35.39
CA GLY A 34 13.08 13.41 35.79
C GLY A 34 14.51 13.95 35.62
N LYS A 35 15.50 13.09 35.33
CA LYS A 35 16.93 13.46 35.29
C LYS A 35 17.64 12.83 34.08
N GLY A 36 18.11 13.70 33.18
CA GLY A 36 18.65 13.35 31.87
C GLY A 36 19.90 12.45 31.84
N PRO A 37 20.37 12.07 30.63
CA PRO A 37 21.37 11.02 30.41
C PRO A 37 22.75 11.26 31.04
N ALA A 38 23.12 12.53 31.30
CA ALA A 38 24.35 12.86 32.03
C ALA A 38 24.24 12.52 33.53
N THR A 39 23.07 12.76 34.13
CA THR A 39 22.82 12.50 35.55
C THR A 39 22.77 11.01 35.84
N VAL A 40 22.30 10.19 34.90
CA VAL A 40 22.28 8.71 35.02
C VAL A 40 23.69 8.14 35.20
N LYS A 41 24.68 8.67 34.47
CA LYS A 41 26.08 8.22 34.60
C LYS A 41 26.67 8.61 35.96
N THR A 42 26.38 9.80 36.45
CA THR A 42 26.85 10.29 37.77
C THR A 42 26.20 9.53 38.92
N ILE A 43 24.90 9.23 38.83
CA ILE A 43 24.17 8.43 39.81
C ILE A 43 24.72 7.01 39.86
N ALA A 44 24.96 6.37 38.71
CA ALA A 44 25.56 5.04 38.65
C ALA A 44 26.96 5.00 39.29
N CYS A 45 27.77 6.04 39.05
CA CYS A 45 29.08 6.18 39.69
C CYS A 45 28.95 6.34 41.22
N THR A 46 28.04 7.20 41.68
CA THR A 46 27.81 7.47 43.10
C THR A 46 27.28 6.23 43.83
N MET A 47 26.33 5.49 43.24
CA MET A 47 25.85 4.23 43.79
C MET A 47 26.92 3.14 43.83
N SER A 48 27.79 3.06 42.81
CA SER A 48 28.91 2.11 42.80
C SER A 48 29.88 2.37 43.96
N VAL A 49 30.16 3.64 44.25
CA VAL A 49 30.99 4.04 45.41
C VAL A 49 30.31 3.70 46.74
N ILE A 50 29.01 3.94 46.88
CA ILE A 50 28.24 3.59 48.08
C ILE A 50 28.22 2.07 48.32
N LEU A 51 28.06 1.28 47.25
CA LEU A 51 28.10 -0.18 47.31
C LEU A 51 29.49 -0.71 47.70
N LEU A 52 30.56 -0.16 47.12
CA LEU A 52 31.93 -0.53 47.47
C LEU A 52 32.25 -0.17 48.93
N SER A 53 31.78 0.99 49.40
CA SER A 53 31.92 1.43 50.80
C SER A 53 31.18 0.50 51.77
N SER A 54 29.97 0.07 51.41
CA SER A 54 29.17 -0.87 52.20
C SER A 54 29.82 -2.26 52.26
N PHE A 55 30.36 -2.73 51.14
CA PHE A 55 31.09 -4.00 51.06
C PHE A 55 32.36 -3.99 51.91
N ILE A 56 33.14 -2.91 51.85
CA ILE A 56 34.34 -2.72 52.68
C ILE A 56 33.96 -2.67 54.17
N SER A 57 32.82 -2.08 54.51
CA SER A 57 32.34 -2.00 55.89
C SER A 57 31.96 -3.39 56.44
N ILE A 58 31.28 -4.22 55.65
CA ILE A 58 30.95 -5.62 55.99
C ILE A 58 32.23 -6.45 56.19
N VAL A 59 33.19 -6.33 55.27
CA VAL A 59 34.48 -7.03 55.37
C VAL A 59 35.29 -6.54 56.58
N LYS A 60 35.31 -5.24 56.88
CA LYS A 60 35.98 -4.68 58.06
C LYS A 60 35.32 -5.14 59.36
N ILE A 61 33.99 -5.28 59.40
CA ILE A 61 33.27 -5.80 60.57
C ILE A 61 33.64 -7.27 60.79
N GLN A 62 33.66 -8.12 59.76
CA GLN A 62 34.15 -9.49 59.90
C GLN A 62 35.61 -9.55 60.36
N ASN A 63 36.49 -8.74 59.76
CA ASN A 63 37.92 -8.78 60.06
C ASN A 63 38.27 -8.20 61.46
N LYS A 64 37.41 -7.34 62.03
CA LYS A 64 37.50 -6.89 63.43
C LYS A 64 36.94 -7.92 64.41
N GLY A 65 35.87 -8.64 64.04
CA GLY A 65 35.36 -9.77 64.82
C GLY A 65 36.35 -10.93 64.94
N VAL A 66 37.22 -11.12 63.94
CA VAL A 66 38.31 -12.12 63.98
C VAL A 66 39.51 -11.64 64.83
N LYS A 67 39.68 -10.32 65.04
CA LYS A 67 40.82 -9.75 65.77
C LYS A 67 40.55 -9.40 67.25
N LEU A 68 39.30 -9.42 67.70
CA LEU A 68 38.94 -9.14 69.10
C LEU A 68 38.61 -10.45 69.85
N GLY A 69 39.66 -11.24 70.10
CA GLY A 69 39.61 -12.51 70.85
C GLY A 69 39.42 -12.37 72.37
N THR A 70 39.00 -11.21 72.85
CA THR A 70 38.67 -10.97 74.27
C THR A 70 37.59 -9.90 74.31
N MET A 71 36.37 -10.19 74.82
CA MET A 71 35.55 -9.30 75.66
C MET A 71 34.10 -9.85 75.85
N SER A 72 33.68 -9.79 77.12
CA SER A 72 32.35 -9.64 77.75
C SER A 72 31.04 -10.21 77.13
N PRO A 73 30.17 -10.87 77.93
CA PRO A 73 28.84 -11.36 77.53
C PRO A 73 27.87 -10.30 76.97
N MET A 74 28.09 -9.02 77.26
CA MET A 74 27.24 -7.91 76.77
C MET A 74 27.53 -7.51 75.32
N ASP A 75 28.77 -7.72 74.86
CA ASP A 75 29.18 -7.43 73.48
C ASP A 75 28.66 -8.49 72.49
N GLN A 76 28.34 -9.68 72.97
CA GLN A 76 27.83 -10.77 72.13
C GLN A 76 26.43 -10.47 71.55
N VAL A 77 25.54 -9.87 72.33
CA VAL A 77 24.18 -9.52 71.87
C VAL A 77 24.23 -8.30 70.96
N LEU A 78 25.02 -7.28 71.30
CA LEU A 78 25.18 -6.08 70.49
C LEU A 78 25.79 -6.41 69.11
N TRP A 79 26.77 -7.32 69.08
CA TRP A 79 27.38 -7.79 67.84
C TRP A 79 26.40 -8.55 66.94
N ARG A 80 25.53 -9.41 67.49
CA ARG A 80 24.52 -10.13 66.69
C ARG A 80 23.50 -9.18 66.06
N THR A 81 23.09 -8.16 66.80
CA THR A 81 22.14 -7.16 66.31
C THR A 81 22.75 -6.30 65.22
N HIS A 82 23.97 -5.76 65.41
CA HIS A 82 24.65 -4.98 64.38
C HIS A 82 25.05 -5.80 63.15
N LEU A 83 25.40 -7.08 63.34
CA LEU A 83 25.67 -7.99 62.23
C LEU A 83 24.39 -8.28 61.42
N LEU A 84 23.27 -8.51 62.10
CA LEU A 84 21.97 -8.74 61.46
C LEU A 84 21.50 -7.49 60.72
N GLU A 85 21.63 -6.31 61.34
CA GLU A 85 21.26 -5.02 60.77
C GLU A 85 22.12 -4.68 59.54
N ALA A 86 23.44 -4.90 59.61
CA ALA A 86 24.34 -4.71 58.49
C ALA A 86 24.05 -5.68 57.33
N SER A 87 23.76 -6.95 57.63
CA SER A 87 23.36 -7.94 56.62
C SER A 87 22.03 -7.58 55.97
N LEU A 88 21.07 -7.05 56.75
CA LEU A 88 19.76 -6.64 56.25
C LEU A 88 19.85 -5.40 55.36
N MET A 89 20.69 -4.43 55.75
CA MET A 89 20.98 -3.23 54.96
C MET A 89 21.70 -3.60 53.65
N GLY A 90 22.65 -4.54 53.70
CA GLY A 90 23.29 -5.09 52.51
C GLY A 90 22.33 -5.83 51.58
N PHE A 91 21.39 -6.60 52.13
CA PHE A 91 20.37 -7.32 51.36
C PHE A 91 19.38 -6.37 50.67
N THR A 92 18.95 -5.31 51.35
CA THR A 92 18.08 -4.25 50.78
C THR A 92 18.78 -3.54 49.62
N LEU A 93 20.06 -3.16 49.79
CA LEU A 93 20.86 -2.56 48.72
C LEU A 93 21.05 -3.50 47.52
N PHE A 94 21.26 -4.79 47.79
CA PHE A 94 21.39 -5.81 46.75
C PHE A 94 20.07 -5.99 45.96
N LEU A 95 18.93 -6.03 46.65
CA LEU A 95 17.60 -6.08 46.04
C LEU A 95 17.33 -4.86 45.16
N GLY A 96 17.55 -3.66 45.68
CA GLY A 96 17.42 -2.43 44.91
C GLY A 96 18.29 -2.42 43.65
N PHE A 97 19.52 -2.93 43.73
CA PHE A 97 20.41 -3.06 42.57
C PHE A 97 19.90 -4.06 41.54
N ILE A 98 19.40 -5.22 41.96
CA ILE A 98 18.80 -6.22 41.06
C ILE A 98 17.57 -5.63 40.37
N ILE A 99 16.72 -4.89 41.08
CA ILE A 99 15.55 -4.23 40.50
C ILE A 99 15.97 -3.18 39.47
N ASP A 100 16.98 -2.35 39.77
CA ASP A 100 17.49 -1.32 38.86
C ASP A 100 18.04 -1.93 37.56
N ARG A 101 18.85 -2.98 37.70
CA ARG A 101 19.44 -3.69 36.57
C ARG A 101 18.38 -4.40 35.74
N MET A 102 17.43 -5.08 36.39
CA MET A 102 16.31 -5.75 35.72
C MET A 102 15.45 -4.75 34.95
N HIS A 103 15.15 -3.59 35.53
CA HIS A 103 14.41 -2.51 34.89
C HIS A 103 15.10 -2.01 33.61
N HIS A 104 16.43 -1.84 33.61
CA HIS A 104 17.17 -1.44 32.41
C HIS A 104 17.06 -2.44 31.26
N TYR A 105 17.22 -3.74 31.54
CA TYR A 105 17.00 -4.79 30.52
C TYR A 105 15.56 -4.81 30.03
N LEU A 106 14.64 -4.49 30.93
CA LEU A 106 13.21 -4.46 30.67
C LEU A 106 12.77 -3.33 29.74
N SER A 107 13.19 -2.10 30.04
CA SER A 107 12.90 -0.94 29.18
C SER A 107 13.49 -1.13 27.78
N LYS A 108 14.67 -1.76 27.65
CA LYS A 108 15.22 -2.13 26.34
C LYS A 108 14.34 -3.13 25.60
N LEU A 109 13.81 -4.13 26.30
CA LEU A 109 12.94 -5.15 25.68
C LEU A 109 11.60 -4.56 25.22
N ILE A 110 11.04 -3.62 25.99
CA ILE A 110 9.79 -2.93 25.65
C ILE A 110 10.01 -1.93 24.51
N GLY A 111 11.08 -1.13 24.54
CA GLY A 111 11.40 -0.22 23.44
C GLY A 111 11.64 -0.95 22.12
N LEU A 112 12.26 -2.15 22.18
CA LEU A 112 12.39 -3.00 21.00
C LEU A 112 11.03 -3.53 20.54
N ARG A 113 10.16 -3.95 21.47
CA ARG A 113 8.80 -4.43 21.15
C ARG A 113 7.91 -3.32 20.59
N SER A 114 7.99 -2.08 21.08
CA SER A 114 7.20 -0.97 20.56
C SER A 114 7.63 -0.60 19.15
N ASN A 115 8.95 -0.62 18.86
CA ASN A 115 9.47 -0.41 17.52
C ASN A 115 9.04 -1.53 16.56
N VAL A 116 9.06 -2.78 17.02
CA VAL A 116 8.53 -3.93 16.26
C VAL A 116 7.02 -3.82 16.05
N GLY A 117 6.28 -3.28 17.03
CA GLY A 117 4.85 -3.00 16.91
C GLY A 117 4.53 -1.96 15.83
N ALA A 118 5.25 -0.84 15.83
CA ALA A 118 5.12 0.20 14.81
C ALA A 118 5.50 -0.32 13.42
N SER A 119 6.60 -1.07 13.31
CA SER A 119 7.01 -1.70 12.05
C SER A 119 5.98 -2.73 11.57
N LYS A 120 5.36 -3.49 12.46
CA LYS A 120 4.29 -4.44 12.10
C LYS A 120 3.03 -3.73 11.61
N GLU A 121 2.65 -2.62 12.24
CA GLU A 121 1.50 -1.81 11.80
C GLU A 121 1.75 -1.18 10.42
N GLU A 122 2.97 -0.70 10.17
CA GLU A 122 3.37 -0.22 8.84
C GLU A 122 3.34 -1.31 7.78
N VAL A 123 3.83 -2.52 8.10
CA VAL A 123 3.78 -3.69 7.22
C VAL A 123 2.33 -4.09 6.94
N ASP A 124 1.47 -4.13 7.95
CA ASP A 124 0.04 -4.46 7.77
C ASP A 124 -0.67 -3.40 6.90
N ARG A 125 -0.31 -2.12 7.04
CA ARG A 125 -0.84 -1.04 6.18
C ARG A 125 -0.35 -1.17 4.74
N LEU A 126 0.95 -1.38 4.53
CA LEU A 126 1.54 -1.59 3.20
C LEU A 126 0.98 -2.84 2.52
N GLN A 127 0.73 -3.91 3.28
CA GLN A 127 0.11 -5.13 2.77
C GLN A 127 -1.33 -4.87 2.28
N LYS A 128 -2.12 -4.10 3.04
CA LYS A 128 -3.47 -3.69 2.62
C LYS A 128 -3.45 -2.84 1.34
N GLU A 129 -2.53 -1.88 1.26
CA GLU A 129 -2.35 -1.05 0.06
C GLU A 129 -1.94 -1.89 -1.15
N THR A 130 -1.01 -2.84 -0.96
CA THR A 130 -0.56 -3.75 -2.03
C THR A 130 -1.70 -4.63 -2.54
N MET A 131 -2.56 -5.14 -1.65
CA MET A 131 -3.75 -5.89 -2.06
C MET A 131 -4.73 -5.04 -2.88
N GLN A 132 -4.98 -3.80 -2.47
CA GLN A 132 -5.88 -2.89 -3.20
C GLN A 132 -5.32 -2.50 -4.57
N LEU A 133 -4.01 -2.26 -4.68
CA LEU A 133 -3.35 -1.97 -5.94
C LEU A 133 -3.46 -3.17 -6.89
N LYS A 134 -3.24 -4.38 -6.39
CA LYS A 134 -3.38 -5.61 -7.18
C LYS A 134 -4.81 -5.79 -7.70
N GLU A 135 -5.83 -5.54 -6.87
CA GLU A 135 -7.23 -5.62 -7.32
C GLU A 135 -7.55 -4.57 -8.41
N LYS A 136 -7.01 -3.36 -8.29
CA LYS A 136 -7.17 -2.32 -9.32
C LYS A 136 -6.45 -2.68 -10.62
N GLU A 137 -5.25 -3.26 -10.52
CA GLU A 137 -4.49 -3.76 -11.66
C GLU A 137 -5.26 -4.87 -12.39
N ASP A 138 -5.82 -5.83 -11.66
CA ASP A 138 -6.63 -6.91 -12.24
C ASP A 138 -7.87 -6.37 -12.97
N LYS A 139 -8.58 -5.39 -12.37
CA LYS A 139 -9.73 -4.72 -13.01
C LYS A 139 -9.32 -3.98 -14.28
N SER A 140 -8.23 -3.19 -14.23
CA SER A 140 -7.72 -2.48 -15.39
C SER A 140 -7.26 -3.44 -16.49
N SER A 141 -6.62 -4.56 -16.13
CA SER A 141 -6.23 -5.61 -17.07
C SER A 141 -7.44 -6.24 -17.77
N GLN A 142 -8.53 -6.48 -17.04
CA GLN A 142 -9.79 -6.95 -17.64
C GLN A 142 -10.40 -5.93 -18.60
N GLU A 143 -10.46 -4.65 -18.21
CA GLU A 143 -10.96 -3.57 -19.07
C GLU A 143 -10.13 -3.43 -20.35
N ILE A 144 -8.80 -3.50 -20.25
CA ILE A 144 -7.90 -3.47 -21.41
C ILE A 144 -8.19 -4.65 -22.36
N LYS A 145 -8.38 -5.87 -21.83
CA LYS A 145 -8.72 -7.04 -22.65
C LYS A 145 -10.06 -6.85 -23.36
N GLN A 146 -11.09 -6.35 -22.67
CA GLN A 146 -12.40 -6.07 -23.28
C GLN A 146 -12.31 -4.98 -24.35
N LEU A 147 -11.52 -3.93 -24.12
CA LEU A 147 -11.30 -2.88 -25.12
C LEU A 147 -10.56 -3.43 -26.35
N GLN A 148 -9.57 -4.29 -26.15
CA GLN A 148 -8.84 -4.93 -27.24
C GLN A 148 -9.75 -5.84 -28.09
N GLU A 149 -10.66 -6.58 -27.45
CA GLU A 149 -11.67 -7.40 -28.14
C GLU A 149 -12.61 -6.52 -28.96
N LYS A 150 -13.16 -5.44 -28.36
CA LYS A 150 -14.00 -4.47 -29.08
C LYS A 150 -13.29 -3.80 -30.26
N ILE A 151 -12.00 -3.49 -30.12
CA ILE A 151 -11.20 -2.93 -31.22
C ILE A 151 -11.06 -3.96 -32.35
N SER A 152 -10.89 -5.23 -32.01
CA SER A 152 -10.76 -6.31 -33.00
C SER A 152 -12.06 -6.52 -33.77
N THR A 153 -13.20 -6.59 -33.07
CA THR A 153 -14.52 -6.70 -33.71
C THR A 153 -14.83 -5.48 -34.59
N LEU A 154 -14.59 -4.27 -34.07
CA LEU A 154 -14.83 -3.04 -34.82
C LEU A 154 -13.93 -2.94 -36.05
N SER A 155 -12.67 -3.40 -35.97
CA SER A 155 -11.76 -3.44 -37.10
C SER A 155 -12.24 -4.40 -38.20
N GLU A 156 -12.81 -5.54 -37.81
CA GLU A 156 -13.38 -6.52 -38.74
C GLU A 156 -14.63 -5.98 -39.43
N ASP A 157 -15.54 -5.36 -38.68
CA ASP A 157 -16.72 -4.67 -39.23
C ASP A 157 -16.31 -3.57 -40.20
N LEU A 158 -15.27 -2.79 -39.88
CA LEU A 158 -14.77 -1.74 -40.77
C LEU A 158 -14.25 -2.31 -42.10
N LYS A 159 -13.56 -3.46 -42.06
CA LYS A 159 -13.10 -4.15 -43.28
C LYS A 159 -14.28 -4.64 -44.11
N LYS A 160 -15.30 -5.23 -43.47
CA LYS A 160 -16.52 -5.68 -44.15
C LYS A 160 -17.25 -4.52 -44.82
N LEU A 161 -17.47 -3.43 -44.08
CA LEU A 161 -18.14 -2.23 -44.60
C LEU A 161 -17.35 -1.60 -45.76
N LYS A 162 -16.01 -1.60 -45.68
CA LYS A 162 -15.15 -1.12 -46.77
C LYS A 162 -15.27 -1.97 -48.03
N LEU A 163 -15.44 -3.29 -47.90
CA LEU A 163 -15.69 -4.17 -49.05
C LEU A 163 -17.07 -3.90 -49.65
N GLU A 164 -18.10 -3.76 -48.81
CA GLU A 164 -19.47 -3.45 -49.26
C GLU A 164 -19.54 -2.10 -49.98
N CYS A 165 -18.87 -1.06 -49.47
CA CYS A 165 -18.76 0.23 -50.16
C CYS A 165 -18.08 0.09 -51.53
N LYS A 166 -16.97 -0.66 -51.62
CA LYS A 166 -16.29 -0.89 -52.90
C LYS A 166 -17.15 -1.63 -53.92
N GLU A 167 -17.99 -2.55 -53.45
CA GLU A 167 -18.92 -3.27 -54.31
C GLU A 167 -20.04 -2.35 -54.80
N LYS A 168 -20.61 -1.54 -53.89
CA LYS A 168 -21.62 -0.53 -54.25
C LYS A 168 -21.07 0.51 -55.22
N ASP A 169 -19.84 0.98 -55.04
CA ASP A 169 -19.19 1.91 -55.98
C ASP A 169 -19.10 1.31 -57.38
N LYS A 170 -18.65 0.06 -57.52
CA LYS A 170 -18.63 -0.63 -58.82
C LYS A 170 -20.03 -0.77 -59.42
N ASN A 171 -21.02 -1.12 -58.60
CA ASN A 171 -22.39 -1.24 -59.06
C ASN A 171 -22.94 0.12 -59.53
N ILE A 172 -22.61 1.21 -58.84
CA ILE A 172 -22.94 2.57 -59.26
C ILE A 172 -22.25 2.90 -60.59
N GLU A 173 -20.95 2.65 -60.74
CA GLU A 173 -20.22 2.87 -62.00
C GLU A 173 -20.87 2.10 -63.17
N THR A 174 -21.27 0.83 -62.95
CA THR A 174 -21.97 0.06 -64.00
C THR A 174 -23.34 0.63 -64.32
N ALA A 175 -24.10 1.06 -63.29
CA ALA A 175 -25.42 1.66 -63.48
C ALA A 175 -25.32 3.01 -64.22
N GLU A 176 -24.32 3.84 -63.89
CA GLU A 176 -24.02 5.08 -64.60
C GLU A 176 -23.66 4.82 -66.06
N ALA A 177 -22.83 3.82 -66.34
CA ALA A 177 -22.51 3.40 -67.71
C ALA A 177 -23.76 2.94 -68.49
N HIS A 178 -24.66 2.20 -67.84
CA HIS A 178 -25.94 1.80 -68.43
C HIS A 178 -26.86 3.00 -68.70
N VAL A 179 -26.96 3.96 -67.78
CA VAL A 179 -27.74 5.19 -67.97
C VAL A 179 -27.17 6.02 -69.11
N ALA A 180 -25.85 6.17 -69.19
CA ALA A 180 -25.20 6.88 -70.29
C ALA A 180 -25.43 6.21 -71.65
N ALA A 181 -25.37 4.87 -71.71
CA ALA A 181 -25.68 4.11 -72.91
C ALA A 181 -27.14 4.27 -73.34
N LEU A 182 -28.08 4.21 -72.39
CA LEU A 182 -29.51 4.44 -72.64
C LEU A 182 -29.79 5.87 -73.11
N GLN A 183 -29.15 6.88 -72.51
CA GLN A 183 -29.24 8.26 -72.96
C GLN A 183 -28.74 8.43 -74.39
N LYS A 184 -27.61 7.79 -74.75
CA LYS A 184 -27.09 7.80 -76.11
C LYS A 184 -28.06 7.13 -77.08
N GLN A 185 -28.59 5.95 -76.73
CA GLN A 185 -29.56 5.24 -77.54
C GLN A 185 -30.84 6.06 -77.75
N ALA A 186 -31.32 6.75 -76.72
CA ALA A 186 -32.48 7.63 -76.81
C ALA A 186 -32.20 8.85 -77.71
N ALA A 187 -31.00 9.42 -77.64
CA ALA A 187 -30.59 10.52 -78.53
C ALA A 187 -30.51 10.06 -80.00
N ASP A 188 -29.93 8.89 -80.27
CA ASP A 188 -29.87 8.31 -81.62
C ASP A 188 -31.28 8.02 -82.17
N LEU A 189 -32.18 7.47 -81.34
CA LEU A 189 -33.58 7.21 -81.74
C LEU A 189 -34.33 8.51 -82.04
N LEU A 190 -34.07 9.58 -81.29
CA LEU A 190 -34.67 10.90 -81.51
C LEU A 190 -34.21 11.49 -82.85
N LEU A 191 -32.93 11.33 -83.21
CA LEU A 191 -32.42 11.72 -84.52
C LEU A 191 -33.04 10.89 -85.67
N GLU A 192 -33.20 9.57 -85.48
CA GLU A 192 -33.89 8.73 -86.46
C GLU A 192 -35.35 9.16 -86.63
N TYR A 193 -36.03 9.47 -85.53
CA TYR A 193 -37.40 9.97 -85.55
C TYR A 193 -37.52 11.29 -86.33
N ASP A 194 -36.64 12.26 -86.08
CA ASP A 194 -36.63 13.54 -86.81
C ASP A 194 -36.38 13.33 -88.31
N ARG A 195 -35.45 12.44 -88.67
CA ARG A 195 -35.18 12.08 -90.07
C ARG A 195 -36.38 11.42 -90.75
N LEU A 196 -37.04 10.46 -90.08
CA LEU A 196 -38.25 9.81 -90.59
C LEU A 196 -39.41 10.78 -90.75
N LEU A 197 -39.52 11.79 -89.87
CA LEU A 197 -40.51 12.84 -89.97
C LEU A 197 -40.27 13.72 -91.21
N GLU A 198 -39.00 14.11 -91.46
CA GLU A 198 -38.59 14.87 -92.64
C GLU A 198 -38.88 14.09 -93.94
N ASP A 199 -38.51 12.81 -94.01
CA ASP A 199 -38.81 11.94 -95.15
C ASP A 199 -40.32 11.82 -95.39
N ASN A 200 -41.14 11.72 -94.32
CA ASN A 200 -42.60 11.70 -94.45
C ASN A 200 -43.15 13.00 -95.05
N GLN A 201 -42.64 14.15 -94.61
CA GLN A 201 -43.02 15.46 -95.16
C GLN A 201 -42.63 15.59 -96.63
N ASN A 202 -41.44 15.10 -97.00
CA ASN A 202 -40.97 15.07 -98.38
C ASN A 202 -41.84 14.17 -99.28
N LEU A 203 -42.27 13.01 -98.77
CA LEU A 203 -43.17 12.12 -99.50
C LEU A 203 -44.56 12.75 -99.67
N GLN A 204 -45.11 13.42 -98.65
CA GLN A 204 -46.39 14.13 -98.77
C GLN A 204 -46.32 15.26 -99.80
N THR A 205 -45.24 16.06 -99.81
CA THR A 205 -45.05 17.12 -100.80
C THR A 205 -44.88 16.56 -102.21
N GLN A 206 -44.15 15.45 -102.40
CA GLN A 206 -44.07 14.75 -103.69
C GLN A 206 -45.44 14.23 -104.16
N SER A 207 -46.23 13.63 -103.27
CA SER A 207 -47.57 13.11 -103.58
C SER A 207 -48.54 14.24 -103.97
N LEU A 208 -48.50 15.38 -103.27
CA LEU A 208 -49.29 16.56 -103.61
C LEU A 208 -48.88 17.12 -104.98
N ALA A 209 -47.57 17.20 -105.25
CA ALA A 209 -47.05 17.64 -106.54
C ALA A 209 -47.49 16.71 -107.69
N THR A 210 -47.37 15.39 -107.53
CA THR A 210 -47.83 14.42 -108.56
C THR A 210 -49.34 14.44 -108.76
N SER A 211 -50.13 14.56 -107.68
CA SER A 211 -51.59 14.67 -107.81
C SER A 211 -52.02 15.98 -108.49
N SER A 212 -51.30 17.09 -108.26
CA SER A 212 -51.52 18.34 -108.99
C SER A 212 -51.14 18.25 -110.47
N HIS A 213 -50.09 17.48 -110.79
CA HIS A 213 -49.66 17.23 -112.17
C HIS A 213 -50.63 16.31 -112.93
N PHE A 214 -51.30 15.39 -112.22
CA PHE A 214 -52.33 14.52 -112.80
C PHE A 214 -53.66 15.28 -113.04
N LEU A 215 -54.02 16.22 -112.15
CA LEU A 215 -55.19 17.10 -112.33
C LEU A 215 -54.99 18.16 -113.42
N ALA A 216 -53.75 18.54 -113.74
CA ALA A 216 -53.46 19.46 -114.84
C ALA A 216 -53.46 18.79 -116.24
N MET A 217 -53.61 17.46 -116.30
CA MET A 217 -53.52 16.66 -117.52
C MET A 217 -54.85 15.96 -117.87
N ALA A 218 -55.91 16.18 -117.08
CA ALA A 218 -57.30 15.78 -117.33
C ALA A 218 -58.14 17.02 -117.67
#